data_AF-A0A374MG01-F1
#
_entry.id   AF-A0A374MG01-F1
#
_cell.length_a   1.000
_cell.length_b   1.000
_cell.length_c   1.000
_cell.angle_alpha   90.00
_cell.angle_beta   90.00
_cell.angle_gamma   90.00
#
_symmetry.space_group_name_H-M   'P 1'
#
loop_
_entity.id
_entity.type
_entity.pdbx_description
1 polymer ?
#
loop_
_entity_poly.entity_id
_entity_poly.type
_entity_poly.pdbx_seq_one_letter_code
_entity_poly.pdbx_strand_id
1 'polypeptide(L)' 'MYYGKKFESREELEKAITEYIDYYTNDRPQRGLGVLTPMEFHEKQRLAA' A
#
# COMPACT_ATOMS: atom_id res chain seq x y z
N MET A 1 -9.17 1.99 -2.46
CA MET A 1 -10.59 1.92 -2.08
C MET A 1 -11.09 3.29 -1.66
N TYR A 2 -12.03 3.87 -2.39
CA TYR A 2 -12.73 5.08 -2.00
C TYR A 2 -14.09 4.68 -1.45
N TYR A 3 -14.46 5.24 -0.30
CA TYR A 3 -15.64 4.86 0.47
C TYR A 3 -16.92 4.87 -0.38
N GLY A 4 -17.76 3.85 -0.23
CA GLY A 4 -19.06 3.77 -0.92
C GLY A 4 -19.05 3.13 -2.31
N LYS A 5 -17.90 2.61 -2.79
CA LYS A 5 -17.88 1.81 -4.02
C LYS A 5 -18.65 0.50 -3.83
N LYS A 6 -19.58 0.20 -4.75
CA LYS A 6 -20.22 -1.12 -4.87
C LYS A 6 -19.40 -1.97 -5.84
N PHE A 7 -19.28 -3.26 -5.52
CA PHE A 7 -18.59 -4.25 -6.35
C PHE A 7 -19.63 -5.19 -6.94
N GLU A 8 -19.45 -5.55 -8.21
CA GLU A 8 -20.39 -6.42 -8.93
C GLU A 8 -19.98 -7.90 -8.86
N SER A 9 -18.72 -8.17 -8.50
CA SER A 9 -18.22 -9.52 -8.30
C SER A 9 -17.25 -9.62 -7.12
N ARG A 10 -17.03 -10.86 -6.68
CA ARG A 10 -16.04 -11.17 -5.64
C ARG A 10 -14.62 -10.83 -6.12
N GLU A 11 -14.31 -11.14 -7.36
CA GLU A 11 -13.00 -10.91 -7.97
C GLU A 11 -12.67 -9.40 -8.02
N GLU A 12 -13.67 -8.56 -8.31
CA GLU A 12 -13.50 -7.10 -8.31
C GLU A 12 -13.19 -6.59 -6.89
N LEU A 13 -13.88 -7.11 -5.88
CA LEU A 13 -13.64 -6.77 -4.48
C LEU A 13 -12.25 -7.20 -4.03
N GLU A 14 -11.86 -8.46 -4.30
CA GLU A 14 -10.54 -9.00 -3.95
C GLU A 14 -9.41 -8.21 -4.60
N LYS A 15 -9.56 -7.87 -5.88
CA LYS A 15 -8.61 -7.02 -6.59
C LYS A 15 -8.50 -5.65 -5.93
N ALA A 16 -9.62 -5.00 -5.62
CA ALA A 16 -9.60 -3.67 -5.00
C ALA A 16 -8.99 -3.66 -3.59
N ILE A 17 -9.18 -4.74 -2.81
CA ILE A 17 -8.51 -4.92 -1.51
C ILE A 17 -7.00 -5.07 -1.72
N THR A 18 -6.60 -5.91 -2.67
CA THR A 18 -5.18 -6.19 -2.96
C THR A 18 -4.46 -4.92 -3.40
N GLU A 19 -5.02 -4.19 -4.37
CA GLU A 19 -4.48 -2.90 -4.84
C GLU A 19 -4.43 -1.85 -3.72
N TYR A 20 -5.40 -1.87 -2.80
CA TYR A 20 -5.39 -0.95 -1.67
C TYR A 20 -4.25 -1.25 -0.69
N ILE A 21 -4.05 -2.53 -0.36
CA ILE A 21 -2.94 -2.96 0.50
C ILE A 21 -1.61 -2.62 -0.16
N ASP A 22 -1.48 -2.93 -1.46
CA ASP A 22 -0.28 -2.66 -2.25
C ASP A 22 0.08 -1.17 -2.25
N TYR A 23 -0.89 -0.31 -2.54
CA TYR A 23 -0.69 1.15 -2.51
C TYR A 23 -0.17 1.63 -1.14
N TYR A 24 -0.75 1.17 -0.03
CA TYR A 24 -0.30 1.57 1.30
C TYR A 24 1.07 1.03 1.70
N THR A 25 1.49 -0.07 1.06
CA THR A 25 2.74 -0.78 1.36
C THR A 25 3.89 -0.26 0.51
N ASN A 26 3.66 -0.05 -0.78
CA ASN A 26 4.68 0.18 -1.79
C ASN A 26 4.68 1.59 -2.37
N ASP A 27 3.52 2.24 -2.46
CA ASP A 27 3.37 3.46 -3.27
C ASP A 27 3.08 4.72 -2.45
N ARG A 28 2.67 4.60 -1.17
CA ARG A 28 2.27 5.73 -0.32
C ARG A 28 3.45 6.26 0.50
N PRO A 29 4.04 7.42 0.15
CA PRO A 29 5.16 7.98 0.91
C PRO A 29 4.65 8.56 2.23
N GLN A 30 5.45 8.37 3.29
CA GLN A 30 5.11 8.82 4.63
C GLN A 30 6.13 9.84 5.14
N ARG A 31 5.65 11.03 5.56
CA ARG A 31 6.52 12.09 6.11
C ARG A 31 7.30 11.62 7.35
N GLY A 32 6.68 10.80 8.19
CA GLY A 32 7.34 10.19 9.36
C GLY A 32 8.48 9.22 9.00
N LEU A 33 8.50 8.71 7.77
CA LEU A 33 9.56 7.86 7.24
C LEU A 33 10.54 8.64 6.34
N GLY A 34 10.52 9.97 6.38
CA GLY A 34 11.37 10.79 5.52
C GLY A 34 10.90 10.83 4.05
N VAL A 35 9.59 10.75 3.82
CA VAL A 35 8.98 10.69 2.49
C VAL A 35 9.33 9.38 1.75
N LEU A 36 9.53 8.30 2.50
CA LEU A 36 9.65 6.94 1.99
C LEU A 36 8.33 6.17 2.17
N THR A 37 8.11 5.17 1.34
CA THR A 37 7.06 4.17 1.56
C THR A 37 7.51 3.19 2.65
N PRO A 38 6.57 2.45 3.27
CA PRO A 38 6.94 1.42 4.26
C PRO A 38 7.98 0.42 3.75
N MET A 39 7.84 -0.04 2.50
CA MET A 39 8.78 -0.99 1.92
C MET A 39 10.13 -0.38 1.57
N GLU A 40 10.17 0.85 1.08
CA GLU A 40 11.44 1.57 0.87
C GLU A 40 12.18 1.78 2.20
N PHE A 41 11.46 2.11 3.27
CA PHE A 41 12.04 2.23 4.61
C PHE A 41 12.54 0.87 5.12
N HIS A 42 11.76 -0.19 4.97
CA HIS A 42 12.17 -1.55 5.34
C HIS A 42 13.46 -1.98 4.62
N GLU A 43 13.53 -1.75 3.30
CA GLU A 43 14.71 -2.03 2.48
C GLU A 43 15.93 -1.27 2.99
N LYS A 44 15.77 0.02 3.25
CA LYS A 44 16.84 0.86 3.81
C LYS A 44 17.34 0.34 5.16
N GLN A 45 16.44 -0.08 6.04
CA GLN A 45 16.82 -0.65 7.34
C GLN A 45 17.52 -1.99 7.21
N ARG A 46 17.11 -2.83 6.25
CA ARG A 46 17.75 -4.12 5.97
C ARG A 46 19.18 -3.96 5.45
N LEU A 47 19.43 -2.97 4.59
CA LEU A 47 20.76 -2.68 4.04
C LEU A 47 21.70 -2.04 5.07
N ALA A 48 21.16 -1.41 6.11
CA ALA A 48 21.93 -0.78 7.17
C ALA A 48 22.32 -1.75 8.30
N ALA A 49 21.76 -2.96 8.31
CA ALA A 49 22.04 -4.03 9.27
C ALA A 49 23.17 -4.94 8.77
#